data_AF-A0A969I5I0-F1
#
_entry.id   AF-A0A969I5I0-F1
#
_cell.length_a   1.000
_cell.length_b   1.000
_cell.length_c   1.000
_cell.angle_alpha   90.00
_cell.angle_beta   90.00
_cell.angle_gamma   90.00
#
_symmetry.space_group_name_H-M   'P 1'
#
loop_
_entity.id
_entity.type
_entity.pdbx_description
1 polymer ?
#
loop_
_entity_poly.entity_id
_entity_poly.type
_entity_poly.pdbx_seq_one_letter_code
_entity_poly.pdbx_strand_id
1 'polypeptide(L)'
;MRIPLDYYRILGVPIQAADQQLSQAYHDRVLQLPRREYSDAAVNARKQLLDEAYAVLSDSEKRSEYDANFLAKTYELGVRQPAPELPVAVKGSGNAESSARTPWIEISNEQFVGALLLLHELGEYELVLKLGRPLLSDPDHLGPEQSRIISAQFARADIVLTLALSCLELGREQWQQGQSEKAANTGQLGQELLLREGLFPNVRGEIQADLYRLRPYRILELLSVDEKEDVQRRRGLHLLRDMLQERGGIDGQGDDQSGLTVDDFLRFIQQIRNYLTAAEQQELFELEARRPSAVATYLAIYAQIARGFAQCQPQLIARAQELLAPLGHRQDVHLEQAICALLLGQTEAASRALELSQEYEPLAFIREHSQGSPDLLPGLCLYGERWLQNEVFPHFRDLRDRQATLRDYFADDQVQSYLEQLPSSSEEQDLAAMPRGQTQAAQTFSGEPPTTRH
;
A
#
# COMPACT_ATOMS: atom_id res chain seq x y z
N MET A 1 10.58 -9.68 40.23
CA MET A 1 11.23 -9.05 39.07
C MET A 1 10.73 -7.62 38.87
N ARG A 2 11.45 -6.76 38.14
CA ARG A 2 11.09 -5.34 37.96
C ARG A 2 10.43 -5.11 36.61
N ILE A 3 9.33 -4.36 36.60
CA ILE A 3 8.65 -3.93 35.38
C ILE A 3 8.47 -2.40 35.40
N PRO A 4 8.67 -1.71 34.26
CA PRO A 4 8.48 -0.27 34.12
C PRO A 4 7.00 0.15 34.15
N LEU A 5 6.38 0.00 35.32
CA LEU A 5 5.03 0.42 35.68
C LEU A 5 5.08 1.16 37.03
N ASP A 6 4.01 1.87 37.34
CA ASP A 6 3.75 2.46 38.64
C ASP A 6 2.27 2.32 39.01
N TYR A 7 1.95 2.40 40.30
CA TYR A 7 0.59 2.18 40.80
C TYR A 7 -0.43 3.17 40.25
N TYR A 8 -0.03 4.41 39.96
CA TYR A 8 -0.94 5.41 39.38
C TYR A 8 -1.30 5.04 37.93
N ARG A 9 -0.31 4.65 37.13
CA ARG A 9 -0.52 4.16 35.77
C ARG A 9 -1.33 2.87 35.73
N ILE A 10 -1.10 1.95 36.66
CA ILE A 10 -1.89 0.71 36.78
C ILE A 10 -3.38 1.04 36.96
N LEU A 11 -3.71 2.02 37.81
CA LEU A 11 -5.09 2.48 38.00
C LEU A 11 -5.58 3.46 36.92
N GLY A 12 -4.68 4.00 36.08
CA GLY A 12 -5.04 4.97 35.03
C GLY A 12 -5.37 6.36 35.58
N VAL A 13 -4.78 6.75 36.72
CA VAL A 13 -5.05 8.02 37.40
C VAL A 13 -3.79 8.90 37.49
N PRO A 14 -3.92 10.24 37.56
CA PRO A 14 -2.78 11.11 37.83
C PRO A 14 -2.31 10.98 39.30
N ILE A 15 -1.06 11.36 39.56
CA ILE A 15 -0.45 11.30 40.91
C ILE A 15 -1.25 12.12 41.93
N GLN A 16 -1.88 13.22 41.50
CA GLN A 16 -2.69 14.10 42.34
C GLN A 16 -4.14 13.64 42.52
N ALA A 17 -4.50 12.43 42.07
CA ALA A 17 -5.88 11.93 42.15
C ALA A 17 -6.39 11.88 43.59
N ALA A 18 -7.62 12.32 43.80
CA ALA A 18 -8.30 12.24 45.08
C ALA A 18 -8.78 10.80 45.36
N ASP A 19 -9.03 10.45 46.63
CA ASP A 19 -9.40 9.09 47.04
C ASP A 19 -10.67 8.58 46.35
N GLN A 20 -11.64 9.46 46.11
CA GLN A 20 -12.84 9.12 45.35
C GLN A 20 -12.52 8.74 43.90
N GLN A 21 -11.59 9.45 43.26
CA GLN A 21 -11.15 9.14 41.89
C GLN A 21 -10.36 7.83 41.84
N LEU A 22 -9.52 7.55 42.86
CA LEU A 22 -8.80 6.28 42.98
C LEU A 22 -9.78 5.09 43.10
N SER A 23 -10.76 5.21 43.98
CA SER A 23 -11.78 4.17 44.18
C SER A 23 -12.63 3.94 42.93
N GLN A 24 -13.05 5.01 42.27
CA GLN A 24 -13.80 4.92 41.03
C GLN A 24 -12.99 4.27 39.91
N ALA A 25 -11.76 4.74 39.67
CA ALA A 25 -10.91 4.20 38.61
C ALA A 25 -10.56 2.72 38.84
N TYR A 26 -10.28 2.33 40.09
CA TYR A 26 -10.09 0.94 40.46
C TYR A 26 -11.33 0.09 40.13
N HIS A 27 -12.52 0.54 40.53
CA HIS A 27 -13.77 -0.19 40.24
C HIS A 27 -14.00 -0.34 38.73
N ASP A 28 -13.83 0.75 37.99
CA ASP A 28 -14.01 0.76 36.53
C ASP A 28 -13.02 -0.19 35.85
N ARG A 29 -11.74 -0.20 36.25
CA ARG A 29 -10.73 -1.10 35.67
C ARG A 29 -10.92 -2.56 36.03
N VAL A 30 -11.46 -2.86 37.21
CA VAL A 30 -11.80 -4.25 37.62
C VAL A 30 -13.01 -4.75 36.82
N LEU A 31 -13.99 -3.89 36.53
CA LEU A 31 -15.14 -4.22 35.69
C LEU A 31 -14.77 -4.38 34.21
N GLN A 32 -13.76 -3.65 33.73
CA GLN A 32 -13.24 -3.77 32.37
C GLN A 32 -12.42 -5.07 32.23
N LEU A 33 -13.07 -6.12 31.73
CA LEU A 33 -12.44 -7.41 31.49
C LEU A 33 -11.59 -7.39 30.19
N PRO A 34 -10.42 -8.07 30.19
CA PRO A 34 -9.65 -8.32 28.97
C PRO A 34 -10.42 -9.11 27.91
N ARG A 35 -9.82 -9.25 26.71
CA ARG A 35 -10.37 -10.10 25.65
C ARG A 35 -10.65 -11.53 26.16
N ARG A 36 -11.73 -12.14 25.68
CA ARG A 36 -12.22 -13.46 26.15
C ARG A 36 -11.24 -14.62 25.92
N GLU A 37 -10.27 -14.42 25.04
CA GLU A 37 -9.25 -15.42 24.70
C GLU A 37 -8.20 -15.62 25.81
N TYR A 38 -8.13 -14.69 26.78
CA TYR A 38 -7.24 -14.80 27.94
C TYR A 38 -7.71 -15.87 28.93
N SER A 39 -6.75 -16.54 29.57
CA SER A 39 -7.04 -17.46 30.67
C SER A 39 -7.51 -16.73 31.94
N ASP A 40 -8.27 -17.43 32.79
CA ASP A 40 -8.64 -16.92 34.12
C ASP A 40 -7.41 -16.57 34.96
N ALA A 41 -6.30 -17.29 34.77
CA ALA A 41 -5.04 -17.01 35.46
C ALA A 41 -4.47 -15.64 35.06
N ALA A 42 -4.47 -15.30 33.76
CA ALA A 42 -4.05 -13.99 33.27
C ALA A 42 -4.95 -12.86 33.77
N VAL A 43 -6.27 -13.07 33.75
CA VAL A 43 -7.26 -12.10 34.26
C VAL A 43 -7.06 -11.87 35.76
N ASN A 44 -6.85 -12.94 36.53
CA ASN A 44 -6.58 -12.83 37.96
C ASN A 44 -5.24 -12.18 38.27
N ALA A 45 -4.18 -12.48 37.51
CA ALA A 45 -2.87 -11.83 37.65
C ALA A 45 -2.96 -10.31 37.39
N ARG A 46 -3.72 -9.90 36.36
CA ARG A 46 -4.02 -8.48 36.10
C ARG A 46 -4.77 -7.86 37.29
N LYS A 47 -5.81 -8.55 37.80
CA LYS A 47 -6.60 -8.05 38.94
C LYS A 47 -5.75 -7.91 40.20
N GLN A 48 -4.87 -8.86 40.51
CA GLN A 48 -3.96 -8.76 41.65
C GLN A 48 -3.13 -7.48 41.63
N LEU A 49 -2.62 -7.09 40.46
CA LEU A 49 -1.86 -5.84 40.32
C LEU A 49 -2.73 -4.59 40.50
N LEU A 50 -4.00 -4.63 40.07
CA LEU A 50 -4.96 -3.55 40.35
C LEU A 50 -5.27 -3.46 41.85
N ASP A 51 -5.50 -4.60 42.50
CA ASP A 51 -5.80 -4.70 43.93
C ASP A 51 -4.61 -4.19 44.76
N GLU A 52 -3.38 -4.55 44.38
CA GLU A 52 -2.14 -4.08 45.00
C GLU A 52 -1.96 -2.56 44.83
N ALA A 53 -2.13 -2.06 43.61
CA ALA A 53 -2.04 -0.62 43.34
C ALA A 53 -3.05 0.18 44.17
N TYR A 54 -4.30 -0.30 44.24
CA TYR A 54 -5.33 0.34 45.03
C TYR A 54 -5.06 0.25 46.54
N ALA A 55 -4.61 -0.90 47.05
CA ALA A 55 -4.30 -1.09 48.46
C ALA A 55 -3.15 -0.18 48.95
N VAL A 56 -2.18 0.12 48.09
CA VAL A 56 -1.10 1.07 48.41
C VAL A 56 -1.60 2.51 48.31
N LEU A 57 -2.32 2.86 47.25
CA LEU A 57 -2.71 4.26 46.99
C LEU A 57 -3.92 4.75 47.81
N SER A 58 -4.77 3.86 48.31
CA SER A 58 -5.91 4.22 49.17
C SER A 58 -5.54 4.43 50.64
N ASP A 59 -4.37 3.94 51.06
CA ASP A 59 -3.85 4.11 52.41
C ASP A 59 -2.92 5.34 52.45
N SER A 60 -3.28 6.36 53.22
CA SER A 60 -2.57 7.63 53.28
C SER A 60 -1.09 7.49 53.67
N GLU A 61 -0.77 6.58 54.59
CA GLU A 61 0.60 6.37 55.05
C GLU A 61 1.42 5.67 53.97
N LYS A 62 0.88 4.59 53.38
CA LYS A 62 1.54 3.84 52.30
C LYS A 62 1.68 4.64 51.02
N ARG A 63 0.69 5.46 50.68
CA ARG A 63 0.74 6.38 49.53
C ARG A 63 1.84 7.41 49.72
N SER A 64 1.95 8.01 50.91
CA SER A 64 3.01 8.97 51.22
C SER A 64 4.41 8.34 51.13
N GLU A 65 4.59 7.13 51.68
CA GLU A 65 5.86 6.39 51.58
C GLU A 65 6.19 6.03 50.12
N TYR A 66 5.19 5.57 49.37
CA TYR A 66 5.32 5.26 47.95
C TYR A 66 5.70 6.52 47.16
N ASP A 67 5.03 7.64 47.36
CA ASP A 67 5.29 8.91 46.69
C ASP A 67 6.68 9.46 47.02
N ALA A 68 7.13 9.33 48.28
CA ALA A 68 8.48 9.70 48.68
C ALA A 68 9.54 8.87 47.95
N ASN A 69 9.34 7.55 47.87
CA ASN A 69 10.24 6.63 47.15
C ASN A 69 10.19 6.85 45.63
N PHE A 70 9.00 7.15 45.09
CA PHE A 70 8.77 7.47 43.69
C PHE A 70 9.55 8.72 43.29
N LEU A 71 9.40 9.82 44.06
CA LEU A 71 10.11 11.07 43.82
C LEU A 71 11.63 10.90 43.97
N ALA A 72 12.10 10.23 45.03
CA ALA A 72 13.53 10.00 45.24
C ALA A 72 14.20 9.28 44.05
N LYS A 73 13.56 8.23 43.53
CA LYS A 73 14.06 7.49 42.36
C LYS A 73 14.04 8.32 41.07
N THR A 74 13.03 9.18 40.89
CA THR A 74 12.99 10.09 39.72
C THR A 74 14.08 11.16 39.77
N TYR A 75 14.48 11.61 40.96
CA TYR A 75 15.55 12.59 41.13
C TYR A 75 16.95 11.97 41.05
N GLU A 76 17.17 10.77 41.58
CA GLU A 76 18.46 10.06 41.48
C GLU A 76 18.87 9.76 40.02
N LEU A 77 17.89 9.46 39.15
CA LEU A 77 18.11 9.28 37.71
C LEU A 77 18.43 10.60 36.97
N GLY A 78 18.14 11.75 37.57
CA GLY A 78 18.46 13.08 37.02
C GLY A 78 19.86 13.61 37.36
N VAL A 79 20.58 12.97 38.29
CA VAL A 79 21.88 13.48 38.83
C VAL A 79 23.10 12.74 38.28
N ARG A 80 22.95 11.76 37.38
CA ARG A 80 24.06 11.26 36.56
C ARG A 80 24.42 12.29 35.48
N GLN A 81 25.25 13.25 35.89
CA GLN A 81 25.88 14.39 35.20
C GLN A 81 25.90 14.39 33.65
N PRO A 82 25.65 15.54 32.99
CA PRO A 82 26.41 15.96 31.84
C PRO A 82 27.65 16.77 32.30
N ALA A 83 28.82 16.41 31.78
CA ALA A 83 30.02 17.25 31.83
C ALA A 83 29.77 18.61 31.13
N PRO A 84 30.53 19.67 31.46
CA PRO A 84 30.21 21.02 30.98
C PRO A 84 30.85 21.27 29.62
N GLU A 85 30.09 21.23 28.52
CA GLU A 85 30.52 21.84 27.25
C GLU A 85 29.39 22.63 26.55
N LEU A 86 29.77 23.86 26.22
CA LEU A 86 29.24 25.00 25.45
C LEU A 86 28.07 24.82 24.44
N PRO A 87 27.39 25.93 24.06
CA PRO A 87 26.11 25.91 23.37
C PRO A 87 26.24 25.80 21.85
N VAL A 88 25.57 24.82 21.24
CA VAL A 88 25.24 24.83 19.80
C VAL A 88 23.81 24.33 19.59
N ALA A 89 23.00 25.16 18.94
CA ALA A 89 21.63 24.88 18.57
C ALA A 89 21.55 23.94 17.35
N VAL A 90 20.76 22.86 17.42
CA VAL A 90 20.07 22.25 16.26
C VAL A 90 18.78 21.59 16.74
N LYS A 91 17.65 21.93 16.10
CA LYS A 91 16.34 21.27 16.22
C LYS A 91 16.39 19.89 15.56
N GLY A 92 15.88 18.86 16.24
CA GLY A 92 15.54 17.60 15.58
C GLY A 92 15.28 16.44 16.54
N SER A 93 14.06 15.87 16.43
CA SER A 93 13.65 14.54 16.90
C SER A 93 13.62 14.30 18.42
N GLY A 94 12.47 14.65 19.02
CA GLY A 94 12.07 14.09 20.32
C GLY A 94 11.70 12.63 20.14
N ASN A 95 12.49 11.75 20.77
CA ASN A 95 12.08 10.40 21.20
C ASN A 95 13.18 9.68 22.04
N ALA A 96 14.36 10.28 22.23
CA ALA A 96 15.42 9.70 23.06
C ALA A 96 15.37 10.08 24.56
N GLU A 97 14.58 11.09 24.95
CA GLU A 97 14.57 11.60 26.34
C GLU A 97 13.51 10.94 27.26
N SER A 98 12.58 10.13 26.74
CA SER A 98 11.47 9.57 27.53
C SER A 98 11.79 8.25 28.23
N SER A 99 12.74 7.45 27.74
CA SER A 99 13.05 6.12 28.31
C SER A 99 13.82 6.13 29.63
N ALA A 100 14.38 7.27 30.05
CA ALA A 100 15.26 7.34 31.23
C ALA A 100 14.52 7.63 32.56
N ARG A 101 13.19 7.83 32.54
CA ARG A 101 12.41 8.31 33.70
C ARG A 101 11.27 7.38 34.10
N THR A 102 11.22 6.15 33.60
CA THR A 102 10.08 5.27 33.85
C THR A 102 10.19 4.63 35.24
N PRO A 103 9.27 4.94 36.16
CA PRO A 103 9.19 4.25 37.45
C PRO A 103 8.97 2.74 37.24
N TRP A 104 9.37 1.95 38.23
CA TRP A 104 9.23 0.50 38.20
C TRP A 104 8.60 -0.01 39.50
N ILE A 105 7.87 -1.12 39.37
CA ILE A 105 7.36 -1.92 40.50
C ILE A 105 8.01 -3.30 40.49
N GLU A 106 8.08 -3.90 41.67
CA GLU A 106 8.48 -5.30 41.84
C GLU A 106 7.24 -6.18 41.80
N ILE A 107 7.25 -7.17 40.91
CA ILE A 107 6.17 -8.15 40.73
C ILE A 107 6.69 -9.57 40.89
N SER A 108 5.79 -10.50 41.22
CA SER A 108 6.07 -11.93 41.18
C SER A 108 6.13 -12.46 39.74
N ASN A 109 6.68 -13.66 39.54
CA ASN A 109 6.71 -14.28 38.21
C ASN A 109 5.30 -14.63 37.70
N GLU A 110 4.37 -14.93 38.61
CA GLU A 110 2.97 -15.25 38.29
C GLU A 110 2.19 -14.01 37.82
N GLN A 111 2.56 -12.84 38.34
CA GLN A 111 1.98 -11.55 37.95
C GLN A 111 2.45 -11.03 36.59
N PHE A 112 3.48 -11.64 36.01
CA PHE A 112 4.12 -11.13 34.79
C PHE A 112 3.15 -10.99 33.61
N VAL A 113 2.28 -11.98 33.40
CA VAL A 113 1.26 -11.93 32.33
C VAL A 113 0.27 -10.79 32.59
N GLY A 114 -0.15 -10.59 33.84
CA GLY A 114 -0.99 -9.47 34.25
C GLY A 114 -0.34 -8.11 33.99
N ALA A 115 0.98 -8.01 34.20
CA ALA A 115 1.72 -6.80 33.93
C ALA A 115 1.88 -6.51 32.42
N LEU A 116 2.11 -7.53 31.59
CA LEU A 116 2.09 -7.37 30.14
C LEU A 116 0.72 -6.92 29.63
N LEU A 117 -0.35 -7.48 30.20
CA LEU A 117 -1.73 -7.07 29.93
C LEU A 117 -1.95 -5.58 30.24
N LEU A 118 -1.51 -5.12 31.41
CA LEU A 118 -1.64 -3.71 31.79
C LEU A 118 -0.82 -2.80 30.88
N LEU A 119 0.39 -3.19 30.50
CA LEU A 119 1.20 -2.44 29.53
C LEU A 119 0.51 -2.34 28.16
N HIS A 120 -0.09 -3.43 27.69
CA HIS A 120 -0.88 -3.44 26.46
C HIS A 120 -2.08 -2.47 26.56
N GLU A 121 -2.84 -2.51 27.66
CA GLU A 121 -3.97 -1.60 27.89
C GLU A 121 -3.55 -0.12 28.00
N LEU A 122 -2.30 0.15 28.36
CA LEU A 122 -1.73 1.49 28.42
C LEU A 122 -1.15 1.96 27.08
N GLY A 123 -1.21 1.16 26.02
CA GLY A 123 -0.63 1.49 24.71
C GLY A 123 0.88 1.27 24.62
N GLU A 124 1.51 0.62 25.61
CA GLU A 124 2.96 0.40 25.66
C GLU A 124 3.38 -0.82 24.84
N TYR A 125 2.92 -0.90 23.59
CA TYR A 125 3.02 -2.10 22.75
C TYR A 125 4.48 -2.51 22.47
N GLU A 126 5.36 -1.55 22.16
CA GLU A 126 6.77 -1.83 21.91
C GLU A 126 7.47 -2.42 23.15
N LEU A 127 7.09 -1.93 24.34
CA LEU A 127 7.61 -2.42 25.60
C LEU A 127 7.10 -3.83 25.90
N VAL A 128 5.82 -4.12 25.63
CA VAL A 128 5.25 -5.48 25.70
C VAL A 128 6.06 -6.42 24.82
N LEU A 129 6.34 -6.04 23.56
CA LEU A 129 7.15 -6.84 22.64
C LEU A 129 8.58 -7.06 23.18
N LYS A 130 9.20 -6.01 23.73
CA LYS A 130 10.55 -6.09 24.29
C LYS A 130 10.64 -7.04 25.49
N LEU A 131 9.63 -7.05 26.36
CA LEU A 131 9.60 -7.86 27.57
C LEU A 131 9.16 -9.31 27.31
N GLY A 132 8.17 -9.52 26.43
CA GLY A 132 7.58 -10.84 26.20
C GLY A 132 8.34 -11.71 25.19
N ARG A 133 8.95 -11.14 24.13
CA ARG A 133 9.64 -11.93 23.09
C ARG A 133 10.73 -12.87 23.62
N PRO A 134 11.60 -12.46 24.56
CA PRO A 134 12.63 -13.36 25.09
C PRO A 134 12.08 -14.66 25.67
N LEU A 135 10.84 -14.65 26.20
CA LEU A 135 10.19 -15.80 26.83
C LEU A 135 9.68 -16.85 25.83
N LEU A 136 9.60 -16.50 24.55
CA LEU A 136 9.17 -17.40 23.48
C LEU A 136 10.35 -18.06 22.73
N SER A 137 11.57 -17.80 23.18
CA SER A 137 12.77 -18.48 22.70
C SER A 137 12.70 -19.98 22.95
N ASP A 138 13.59 -20.73 22.29
CA ASP A 138 13.74 -22.18 22.52
C ASP A 138 13.89 -22.47 24.03
N PRO A 139 13.16 -23.44 24.60
CA PRO A 139 13.27 -23.81 26.01
C PRO A 139 14.71 -23.97 26.52
N ASP A 140 15.61 -24.47 25.66
CA ASP A 140 17.02 -24.69 25.99
C ASP A 140 17.81 -23.38 26.18
N HIS A 141 17.29 -22.25 25.70
CA HIS A 141 17.91 -20.92 25.80
C HIS A 141 17.30 -20.05 26.90
N LEU A 142 16.29 -20.56 27.63
CA LEU A 142 15.65 -19.81 28.70
C LEU A 142 16.44 -19.89 30.00
N GLY A 143 16.65 -18.74 30.64
CA GLY A 143 17.18 -18.68 31.99
C GLY A 143 16.19 -19.22 33.03
N PRO A 144 16.65 -19.58 34.25
CA PRO A 144 15.82 -20.21 35.28
C PRO A 144 14.65 -19.34 35.78
N GLU A 145 14.72 -18.03 35.61
CA GLU A 145 13.60 -17.13 35.90
C GLU A 145 12.56 -17.14 34.77
N GLN A 146 13.01 -17.14 33.51
CA GLN A 146 12.14 -17.15 32.33
C GLN A 146 11.36 -18.46 32.25
N SER A 147 12.03 -19.60 32.50
CA SER A 147 11.38 -20.91 32.57
C SER A 147 10.30 -20.96 33.65
N ARG A 148 10.51 -20.29 34.79
CA ARG A 148 9.50 -20.22 35.87
C ARG A 148 8.26 -19.43 35.44
N ILE A 149 8.43 -18.33 34.71
CA ILE A 149 7.30 -17.52 34.20
C ILE A 149 6.42 -18.36 33.27
N ILE A 150 7.03 -19.07 32.31
CA ILE A 150 6.27 -19.86 31.32
C ILE A 150 5.83 -21.23 31.84
N SER A 151 6.31 -21.66 33.01
CA SER A 151 5.94 -22.95 33.62
C SER A 151 4.51 -22.97 34.15
N ALA A 152 3.92 -21.80 34.41
CA ALA A 152 2.53 -21.69 34.82
C ALA A 152 1.59 -22.13 33.68
N GLN A 153 0.51 -22.80 34.05
CA GLN A 153 -0.46 -23.32 33.10
C GLN A 153 -1.03 -22.18 32.24
N PHE A 154 -1.00 -22.35 30.91
CA PHE A 154 -1.44 -21.38 29.91
C PHE A 154 -0.65 -20.06 29.82
N ALA A 155 0.34 -19.80 30.69
CA ALA A 155 1.10 -18.55 30.69
C ALA A 155 1.77 -18.26 29.35
N ARG A 156 2.32 -19.28 28.68
CA ARG A 156 2.89 -19.12 27.32
C ARG A 156 1.83 -18.66 26.31
N ALA A 157 0.62 -19.24 26.35
CA ALA A 157 -0.45 -18.89 25.43
C ALA A 157 -0.94 -17.45 25.67
N ASP A 158 -1.08 -17.04 26.93
CA ASP A 158 -1.46 -15.67 27.26
C ASP A 158 -0.38 -14.65 26.86
N ILE A 159 0.91 -14.96 27.04
CA ILE A 159 2.01 -14.11 26.56
C ILE A 159 1.97 -13.98 25.04
N VAL A 160 1.76 -15.08 24.31
CA VAL A 160 1.62 -15.08 22.85
C VAL A 160 0.44 -14.21 22.42
N LEU A 161 -0.70 -14.32 23.11
CA LEU A 161 -1.88 -13.50 22.85
C LEU A 161 -1.58 -12.01 23.07
N THR A 162 -0.97 -11.64 24.19
CA THR A 162 -0.64 -10.24 24.50
C THR A 162 0.35 -9.64 23.49
N LEU A 163 1.35 -10.43 23.06
CA LEU A 163 2.29 -10.01 22.02
C LEU A 163 1.60 -9.82 20.66
N ALA A 164 0.73 -10.75 20.26
CA ALA A 164 0.01 -10.66 18.99
C ALA A 164 -0.96 -9.47 18.95
N LEU A 165 -1.70 -9.23 20.04
CA LEU A 165 -2.58 -8.06 20.16
C LEU A 165 -1.78 -6.75 20.19
N SER A 166 -0.59 -6.75 20.79
CA SER A 166 0.28 -5.58 20.76
C SER A 166 0.85 -5.32 19.37
N CYS A 167 1.19 -6.35 18.60
CA CYS A 167 1.53 -6.19 17.17
C CYS A 167 0.35 -5.62 16.37
N LEU A 168 -0.87 -6.08 16.63
CA LEU A 168 -2.08 -5.60 15.96
C LEU A 168 -2.28 -4.10 16.20
N GLU A 169 -2.33 -3.67 17.46
CA GLU A 169 -2.58 -2.27 17.81
C GLU A 169 -1.39 -1.36 17.42
N LEU A 170 -0.15 -1.82 17.59
CA LEU A 170 1.04 -1.09 17.11
C LEU A 170 1.03 -0.92 15.58
N GLY A 171 0.59 -1.94 14.84
CA GLY A 171 0.41 -1.84 13.39
C GLY A 171 -0.63 -0.78 13.02
N ARG A 172 -1.75 -0.70 13.75
CA ARG A 172 -2.79 0.32 13.55
C ARG A 172 -2.27 1.73 13.85
N GLU A 173 -1.50 1.92 14.91
CA GLU A 173 -0.87 3.21 15.21
C GLU A 173 0.12 3.64 14.12
N GLN A 174 0.96 2.72 13.63
CA GLN A 174 1.90 2.99 12.56
C GLN A 174 1.18 3.34 11.25
N TRP A 175 0.06 2.68 10.96
CA TRP A 175 -0.77 3.01 9.81
C TRP A 175 -1.36 4.42 9.93
N GLN A 176 -1.90 4.80 11.09
CA GLN A 176 -2.41 6.16 11.33
C GLN A 176 -1.33 7.24 11.16
N GLN A 177 -0.06 6.89 11.41
CA GLN A 177 1.10 7.77 11.20
C GLN A 177 1.59 7.80 9.73
N GLY A 178 0.93 7.09 8.81
CA GLY A 178 1.31 7.00 7.40
C GLY A 178 2.48 6.06 7.11
N GLN A 179 2.94 5.26 8.09
CA GLN A 179 4.03 4.30 7.95
C GLN A 179 3.47 2.91 7.61
N SER A 180 2.90 2.77 6.42
CA SER A 180 2.16 1.57 6.01
C SER A 180 3.06 0.33 5.86
N GLU A 181 4.29 0.49 5.37
CA GLU A 181 5.25 -0.61 5.26
C GLU A 181 5.68 -1.09 6.65
N LYS A 182 5.93 -0.17 7.59
CA LYS A 182 6.25 -0.51 8.97
C LYS A 182 5.08 -1.24 9.65
N ALA A 183 3.86 -0.72 9.48
CA ALA A 183 2.64 -1.32 9.98
C ALA A 183 2.46 -2.76 9.46
N ALA A 184 2.71 -2.98 8.17
CA ALA A 184 2.63 -4.30 7.57
C ALA A 184 3.65 -5.27 8.19
N ASN A 185 4.90 -4.85 8.36
CA ASN A 185 5.93 -5.68 8.97
C ASN A 185 5.60 -6.03 10.45
N THR A 186 5.05 -5.08 11.21
CA THR A 186 4.61 -5.31 12.59
C THR A 186 3.44 -6.30 12.65
N GLY A 187 2.44 -6.16 11.77
CA GLY A 187 1.33 -7.11 11.67
C GLY A 187 1.79 -8.50 11.25
N GLN A 188 2.69 -8.61 10.26
CA GLN A 188 3.28 -9.87 9.81
C GLN A 188 4.02 -10.59 10.94
N LEU A 189 4.78 -9.87 11.76
CA LEU A 189 5.43 -10.42 12.96
C LEU A 189 4.41 -11.05 13.93
N GLY A 190 3.27 -10.38 14.16
CA GLY A 190 2.19 -10.93 14.99
C GLY A 190 1.55 -12.18 14.37
N GLN A 191 1.35 -12.17 13.06
CA GLN A 191 0.78 -13.29 12.31
C GLN A 191 1.68 -14.53 12.32
N GLU A 192 2.98 -14.35 12.05
CA GLU A 192 4.00 -15.40 12.07
C GLU A 192 4.12 -16.02 13.45
N LEU A 193 4.06 -15.19 14.50
CA LEU A 193 4.05 -15.65 15.89
C LEU A 193 2.86 -16.59 16.16
N LEU A 194 1.64 -16.17 15.81
CA LEU A 194 0.44 -16.99 16.01
C LEU A 194 0.47 -18.27 15.19
N LEU A 195 1.00 -18.21 13.96
CA LEU A 195 1.17 -19.39 13.10
C LEU A 195 2.17 -20.38 13.69
N ARG A 196 3.34 -19.90 14.15
CA ARG A 196 4.40 -20.72 14.73
C ARG A 196 3.92 -21.46 15.98
N GLU A 197 3.18 -20.79 16.86
CA GLU A 197 2.67 -21.37 18.10
C GLU A 197 1.38 -22.18 17.87
N GLY A 198 0.72 -22.04 16.71
CA GLY A 198 -0.54 -22.73 16.40
C GLY A 198 -1.73 -22.27 17.24
N LEU A 199 -1.71 -21.01 17.69
CA LEU A 199 -2.70 -20.45 18.62
C LEU A 199 -3.54 -19.33 17.99
N PHE A 200 -4.72 -19.09 18.58
CA PHE A 200 -5.62 -17.96 18.29
C PHE A 200 -5.87 -17.67 16.79
N PRO A 201 -6.44 -18.61 16.02
CA PRO A 201 -6.69 -18.43 14.59
C PRO A 201 -7.60 -17.23 14.29
N ASN A 202 -8.53 -16.89 15.20
CA ASN A 202 -9.40 -15.73 15.06
C ASN A 202 -8.62 -14.40 15.12
N VAL A 203 -7.67 -14.27 16.06
CA VAL A 203 -6.79 -13.09 16.18
C VAL A 203 -5.87 -13.00 14.96
N ARG A 204 -5.37 -14.14 14.49
CA ARG A 204 -4.60 -14.19 13.24
C ARG A 204 -5.42 -13.71 12.04
N GLY A 205 -6.71 -14.07 12.00
CA GLY A 205 -7.66 -13.60 10.99
C GLY A 205 -7.91 -12.08 11.06
N GLU A 206 -8.00 -11.51 12.27
CA GLU A 206 -8.10 -10.06 12.48
C GLU A 206 -6.86 -9.32 11.95
N ILE A 207 -5.66 -9.78 12.32
CA ILE A 207 -4.40 -9.23 11.81
C ILE A 207 -4.35 -9.32 10.29
N GLN A 208 -4.72 -10.48 9.74
CA GLN A 208 -4.73 -10.68 8.29
C GLN A 208 -5.70 -9.72 7.58
N ALA A 209 -6.90 -9.50 8.13
CA ALA A 209 -7.87 -8.56 7.56
C ALA A 209 -7.32 -7.12 7.55
N ASP A 210 -6.64 -6.70 8.62
CA ASP A 210 -6.00 -5.39 8.66
C ASP A 210 -4.84 -5.28 7.66
N LEU A 211 -4.04 -6.34 7.48
CA LEU A 211 -2.98 -6.39 6.46
C LEU A 211 -3.53 -6.26 5.04
N TYR A 212 -4.70 -6.86 4.75
CA TYR A 212 -5.36 -6.70 3.45
C TYR A 212 -5.85 -5.26 3.24
N ARG A 213 -6.49 -4.65 4.25
CA ARG A 213 -6.94 -3.24 4.18
C ARG A 213 -5.78 -2.25 4.05
N LEU A 214 -4.63 -2.58 4.61
CA LEU A 214 -3.41 -1.78 4.54
C LEU A 214 -2.72 -1.86 3.16
N ARG A 215 -2.99 -2.91 2.38
CA ARG A 215 -2.28 -3.22 1.13
C ARG A 215 -2.24 -2.06 0.12
N PRO A 216 -3.33 -1.32 -0.19
CA PRO A 216 -3.28 -0.21 -1.14
C PRO A 216 -2.32 0.91 -0.70
N TYR A 217 -2.36 1.27 0.59
CA TYR A 217 -1.50 2.30 1.16
C TYR A 217 -0.03 1.91 1.13
N ARG A 218 0.24 0.64 1.44
CA ARG A 218 1.56 0.04 1.37
C ARG A 218 2.12 0.05 -0.06
N ILE A 219 1.30 -0.28 -1.06
CA ILE A 219 1.70 -0.20 -2.47
C ILE A 219 2.10 1.25 -2.83
N LEU A 220 1.29 2.24 -2.46
CA LEU A 220 1.59 3.65 -2.73
C LEU A 220 2.90 4.09 -2.06
N GLU A 221 3.09 3.76 -0.78
CA GLU A 221 4.34 4.07 -0.07
C GLU A 221 5.56 3.44 -0.75
N LEU A 222 5.50 2.13 -1.05
CA LEU A 222 6.60 1.39 -1.69
C LEU A 222 6.92 1.87 -3.11
N LEU A 223 5.95 2.41 -3.85
CA LEU A 223 6.16 2.96 -5.20
C LEU A 223 6.53 4.45 -5.17
N SER A 224 6.34 5.13 -4.04
CA SER A 224 6.72 6.54 -3.88
C SER A 224 8.22 6.75 -3.71
N VAL A 225 8.95 5.73 -3.24
CA VAL A 225 10.40 5.76 -3.02
C VAL A 225 11.20 6.05 -4.31
N ASP A 226 12.46 6.45 -4.15
CA ASP A 226 13.36 6.75 -5.27
C ASP A 226 13.63 5.51 -6.14
N GLU A 227 13.94 5.71 -7.42
CA GLU A 227 14.15 4.62 -8.40
C GLU A 227 15.34 3.72 -8.05
N LYS A 228 16.27 4.23 -7.24
CA LYS A 228 17.44 3.50 -6.74
C LYS A 228 17.06 2.41 -5.73
N GLU A 229 15.90 2.53 -5.07
CA GLU A 229 15.39 1.58 -4.08
C GLU A 229 14.63 0.41 -4.77
N ASP A 230 15.33 -0.27 -5.67
CA ASP A 230 14.80 -1.30 -6.56
C ASP A 230 14.09 -2.44 -5.80
N VAL A 231 14.57 -2.81 -4.61
CA VAL A 231 13.95 -3.87 -3.79
C VAL A 231 12.57 -3.46 -3.29
N GLN A 232 12.42 -2.23 -2.78
CA GLN A 232 11.15 -1.73 -2.27
C GLN A 232 10.14 -1.56 -3.40
N ARG A 233 10.56 -0.99 -4.53
CA ARG A 233 9.70 -0.82 -5.71
C ARG A 233 9.21 -2.15 -6.25
N ARG A 234 10.10 -3.15 -6.40
CA ARG A 234 9.71 -4.51 -6.82
C ARG A 234 8.68 -5.13 -5.88
N ARG A 235 8.82 -4.92 -4.57
CA ARG A 235 7.83 -5.36 -3.58
C ARG A 235 6.48 -4.68 -3.80
N GLY A 236 6.47 -3.36 -4.03
CA GLY A 236 5.26 -2.60 -4.35
C GLY A 236 4.56 -3.08 -5.62
N LEU A 237 5.31 -3.29 -6.70
CA LEU A 237 4.79 -3.83 -7.96
C LEU A 237 4.25 -5.26 -7.81
N HIS A 238 4.92 -6.10 -7.02
CA HIS A 238 4.45 -7.45 -6.76
C HIS A 238 3.11 -7.45 -6.02
N LEU A 239 2.98 -6.63 -4.96
CA LEU A 239 1.73 -6.48 -4.22
C LEU A 239 0.59 -5.96 -5.10
N LEU A 240 0.88 -5.03 -6.01
CA LEU A 240 -0.10 -4.53 -6.98
C LEU A 240 -0.57 -5.63 -7.93
N ARG A 241 0.35 -6.46 -8.43
CA ARG A 241 0.04 -7.61 -9.31
C ARG A 241 -0.80 -8.65 -8.59
N ASP A 242 -0.47 -8.99 -7.35
CA ASP A 242 -1.25 -9.92 -6.53
C ASP A 242 -2.68 -9.40 -6.34
N MET A 243 -2.81 -8.12 -6.03
CA MET A 243 -4.11 -7.46 -5.86
C MET A 243 -4.95 -7.50 -7.16
N LEU A 244 -4.35 -7.19 -8.31
CA LEU A 244 -5.02 -7.29 -9.61
C LEU A 244 -5.42 -8.74 -9.93
N GLN A 245 -4.57 -9.71 -9.60
CA GLN A 245 -4.85 -11.13 -9.80
C GLN A 245 -6.05 -11.60 -8.97
N GLU A 246 -6.08 -11.27 -7.68
CA GLU A 246 -7.17 -11.61 -6.75
C GLU A 246 -8.51 -11.00 -7.21
N ARG A 247 -8.49 -9.77 -7.73
CA ARG A 247 -9.69 -9.10 -8.26
C ARG A 247 -10.13 -9.63 -9.63
N GLY A 248 -9.24 -10.28 -10.36
CA GLY A 248 -9.49 -10.72 -11.74
C GLY A 248 -9.22 -9.64 -12.80
N GLY A 249 -8.51 -8.57 -12.44
CA GLY A 249 -8.16 -7.45 -13.31
C GLY A 249 -8.70 -6.11 -12.80
N ILE A 250 -8.49 -5.03 -13.57
CA ILE A 250 -8.89 -3.66 -13.18
C ILE A 250 -10.41 -3.54 -13.02
N ASP A 251 -11.16 -4.06 -14.01
CA ASP A 251 -12.64 -4.09 -13.99
C ASP A 251 -13.19 -5.33 -13.27
N GLY A 252 -12.32 -6.07 -12.60
CA GLY A 252 -12.64 -7.33 -11.93
C GLY A 252 -13.54 -7.15 -10.71
N GLN A 253 -14.39 -8.15 -10.47
CA GLN A 253 -15.35 -8.20 -9.35
C GLN A 253 -14.89 -9.15 -8.23
N GLY A 254 -13.65 -9.64 -8.29
CA GLY A 254 -13.07 -10.47 -7.24
C GLY A 254 -12.81 -9.67 -5.96
N ASP A 255 -12.72 -10.38 -4.84
CA ASP A 255 -12.47 -9.80 -3.52
C ASP A 255 -11.01 -10.02 -3.12
N ASP A 256 -10.24 -8.94 -3.17
CA ASP A 256 -8.86 -8.86 -2.66
C ASP A 256 -8.78 -8.45 -1.18
N GLN A 257 -9.93 -8.35 -0.51
CA GLN A 257 -10.09 -8.07 0.92
C GLN A 257 -9.58 -6.70 1.37
N SER A 258 -9.12 -5.85 0.44
CA SER A 258 -8.70 -4.47 0.74
C SER A 258 -9.87 -3.58 1.18
N GLY A 259 -11.10 -3.98 0.86
CA GLY A 259 -12.30 -3.18 1.10
C GLY A 259 -12.55 -2.11 0.05
N LEU A 260 -11.74 -2.03 -1.01
CA LEU A 260 -11.98 -1.11 -2.12
C LEU A 260 -13.11 -1.62 -3.02
N THR A 261 -14.10 -0.76 -3.25
CA THR A 261 -15.11 -0.95 -4.28
C THR A 261 -14.48 -0.91 -5.68
N VAL A 262 -15.21 -1.30 -6.72
CA VAL A 262 -14.73 -1.22 -8.11
C VAL A 262 -14.33 0.22 -8.45
N ASP A 263 -15.16 1.20 -8.06
CA ASP A 263 -14.91 2.62 -8.31
C ASP A 263 -13.69 3.14 -7.52
N ASP A 264 -13.55 2.75 -6.25
CA ASP A 264 -12.41 3.15 -5.44
C ASP A 264 -11.11 2.48 -5.90
N PHE A 265 -11.19 1.24 -6.38
CA PHE A 265 -10.05 0.55 -6.99
C PHE A 265 -9.63 1.25 -8.28
N LEU A 266 -10.57 1.71 -9.12
CA LEU A 266 -10.24 2.49 -10.31
C LEU A 266 -9.55 3.82 -9.94
N ARG A 267 -10.01 4.52 -8.91
CA ARG A 267 -9.34 5.73 -8.39
C ARG A 267 -7.94 5.42 -7.87
N PHE A 268 -7.77 4.28 -7.20
CA PHE A 268 -6.47 3.79 -6.76
C PHE A 268 -5.54 3.53 -7.95
N ILE A 269 -6.01 2.87 -9.01
CA ILE A 269 -5.25 2.69 -10.26
C ILE A 269 -4.94 4.03 -10.93
N GLN A 270 -5.84 4.99 -10.94
CA GLN A 270 -5.55 6.33 -11.47
C GLN A 270 -4.45 7.03 -10.66
N GLN A 271 -4.47 6.91 -9.33
CA GLN A 271 -3.45 7.46 -8.45
C GLN A 271 -2.09 6.78 -8.64
N ILE A 272 -2.06 5.45 -8.81
CA ILE A 272 -0.81 4.68 -8.88
C ILE A 272 0.03 5.03 -10.10
N ARG A 273 -0.61 5.41 -11.20
CA ARG A 273 0.05 5.82 -12.45
C ARG A 273 1.12 6.88 -12.19
N ASN A 274 0.82 7.86 -11.34
CA ASN A 274 1.74 8.95 -11.01
C ASN A 274 3.02 8.50 -10.28
N TYR A 275 3.10 7.25 -9.81
CA TYR A 275 4.26 6.66 -9.13
C TYR A 275 4.99 5.62 -10.00
N LEU A 276 4.42 5.25 -11.13
CA LEU A 276 4.95 4.28 -12.08
C LEU A 276 5.62 4.98 -13.25
N THR A 277 6.73 4.42 -13.70
CA THR A 277 7.39 4.82 -14.94
C THR A 277 6.59 4.38 -16.17
N ALA A 278 6.88 4.96 -17.33
CA ALA A 278 6.27 4.55 -18.59
C ALA A 278 6.50 3.06 -18.91
N ALA A 279 7.68 2.53 -18.59
CA ALA A 279 7.99 1.11 -18.75
C ALA A 279 7.17 0.21 -17.80
N GLU A 280 7.07 0.57 -16.52
CA GLU A 280 6.30 -0.20 -15.52
C GLU A 280 4.79 -0.19 -15.85
N GLN A 281 4.24 0.96 -16.26
CA GLN A 281 2.83 1.04 -16.67
C GLN A 281 2.55 0.21 -17.91
N GLN A 282 3.43 0.26 -18.91
CA GLN A 282 3.27 -0.55 -20.11
C GLN A 282 3.23 -2.04 -19.76
N GLU A 283 4.22 -2.53 -19.02
CA GLU A 283 4.29 -3.96 -18.66
C GLU A 283 3.04 -4.41 -17.88
N LEU A 284 2.61 -3.59 -16.91
CA LEU A 284 1.44 -3.88 -16.08
C LEU A 284 0.15 -3.91 -16.90
N PHE A 285 -0.12 -2.85 -17.66
CA PHE A 285 -1.40 -2.69 -18.34
C PHE A 285 -1.49 -3.51 -19.62
N GLU A 286 -0.40 -3.79 -20.33
CA GLU A 286 -0.41 -4.77 -21.43
C GLU A 286 -0.77 -6.17 -20.94
N LEU A 287 -0.29 -6.56 -19.76
CA LEU A 287 -0.64 -7.85 -19.17
C LEU A 287 -2.12 -7.90 -18.79
N GLU A 288 -2.63 -6.83 -18.18
CA GLU A 288 -4.06 -6.74 -17.81
C GLU A 288 -4.98 -6.59 -19.02
N ALA A 289 -4.55 -5.95 -20.11
CA ALA A 289 -5.31 -5.81 -21.36
C ALA A 289 -5.51 -7.15 -22.10
N ARG A 290 -4.79 -8.21 -21.74
CA ARG A 290 -5.05 -9.58 -22.22
C ARG A 290 -6.34 -10.15 -21.64
N ARG A 291 -6.83 -9.59 -20.53
CA ARG A 291 -8.15 -9.88 -19.97
C ARG A 291 -9.20 -9.02 -20.70
N PRO A 292 -10.50 -9.41 -20.67
CA PRO A 292 -11.56 -8.58 -21.23
C PRO A 292 -11.82 -7.33 -20.36
N SER A 293 -10.95 -6.32 -20.46
CA SER A 293 -11.04 -5.05 -19.73
C SER A 293 -10.78 -3.88 -20.68
N ALA A 294 -11.81 -3.06 -20.91
CA ALA A 294 -11.68 -1.87 -21.74
C ALA A 294 -10.75 -0.84 -21.09
N VAL A 295 -10.82 -0.72 -19.76
CA VAL A 295 -9.95 0.20 -18.99
C VAL A 295 -8.49 -0.21 -19.10
N ALA A 296 -8.17 -1.51 -18.95
CA ALA A 296 -6.80 -1.99 -19.08
C ALA A 296 -6.24 -1.76 -20.50
N THR A 297 -7.04 -2.05 -21.54
CA THR A 297 -6.64 -1.79 -22.93
C THR A 297 -6.36 -0.31 -23.17
N TYR A 298 -7.22 0.59 -22.68
CA TYR A 298 -7.03 2.03 -22.81
C TYR A 298 -5.75 2.50 -22.09
N LEU A 299 -5.51 2.04 -20.87
CA LEU A 299 -4.29 2.36 -20.13
C LEU A 299 -3.02 1.80 -20.80
N ALA A 300 -3.10 0.62 -21.40
CA ALA A 300 -2.00 0.02 -22.16
C ALA A 300 -1.65 0.85 -23.40
N ILE A 301 -2.66 1.31 -24.16
CA ILE A 301 -2.49 2.20 -25.31
C ILE A 301 -1.77 3.49 -24.88
N TYR A 302 -2.24 4.15 -23.83
CA TYR A 302 -1.60 5.38 -23.33
C TYR A 302 -0.16 5.15 -22.88
N ALA A 303 0.13 4.04 -22.21
CA ALA A 303 1.49 3.70 -21.81
C ALA A 303 2.41 3.43 -23.01
N GLN A 304 1.91 2.75 -24.04
CA GLN A 304 2.64 2.51 -25.29
C GLN A 304 2.92 3.80 -26.06
N ILE A 305 1.94 4.71 -26.17
CA ILE A 305 2.12 6.02 -26.81
C ILE A 305 3.14 6.85 -26.04
N ALA A 306 2.98 6.98 -24.72
CA ALA A 306 3.85 7.77 -23.87
C ALA A 306 5.31 7.32 -23.96
N ARG A 307 5.54 6.00 -23.81
CA ARG A 307 6.88 5.41 -23.88
C ARG A 307 7.43 5.45 -25.30
N GLY A 308 6.62 5.10 -26.29
CA GLY A 308 6.99 5.08 -27.70
C GLY A 308 7.47 6.45 -28.18
N PHE A 309 6.76 7.50 -27.79
CA PHE A 309 7.16 8.87 -28.07
C PHE A 309 8.41 9.27 -27.26
N ALA A 310 8.39 9.13 -25.94
CA ALA A 310 9.46 9.66 -25.08
C ALA A 310 10.81 8.92 -25.20
N GLN A 311 10.80 7.70 -25.72
CA GLN A 311 12.00 6.86 -25.92
C GLN A 311 12.30 6.59 -27.41
N CYS A 312 11.67 7.31 -28.33
CA CYS A 312 11.88 7.15 -29.78
C CYS A 312 11.68 5.70 -30.28
N GLN A 313 10.67 5.02 -29.75
CA GLN A 313 10.30 3.63 -30.06
C GLN A 313 8.97 3.57 -30.83
N PRO A 314 8.95 3.88 -32.15
CA PRO A 314 7.73 3.95 -32.95
C PRO A 314 7.00 2.60 -33.06
N GLN A 315 7.67 1.47 -32.81
CA GLN A 315 7.02 0.15 -32.76
C GLN A 315 5.95 0.07 -31.66
N LEU A 316 6.13 0.79 -30.56
CA LEU A 316 5.13 0.84 -29.48
C LEU A 316 3.89 1.63 -29.92
N ILE A 317 4.08 2.72 -30.68
CA ILE A 317 2.99 3.53 -31.21
C ILE A 317 2.19 2.73 -32.26
N ALA A 318 2.88 1.96 -33.11
CA ALA A 318 2.22 1.05 -34.05
C ALA A 318 1.34 0.00 -33.33
N ARG A 319 1.85 -0.60 -32.25
CA ARG A 319 1.04 -1.52 -31.41
C ARG A 319 -0.15 -0.82 -30.76
N ALA A 320 0.01 0.43 -30.31
CA ALA A 320 -1.08 1.22 -29.76
C ALA A 320 -2.16 1.47 -30.82
N GLN A 321 -1.77 1.76 -32.06
CA GLN A 321 -2.67 1.91 -33.20
C GLN A 321 -3.46 0.63 -33.50
N GLU A 322 -2.80 -0.53 -33.45
CA GLU A 322 -3.47 -1.84 -33.60
C GLU A 322 -4.51 -2.10 -32.49
N LEU A 323 -4.21 -1.73 -31.25
CA LEU A 323 -5.14 -1.87 -30.11
C LEU A 323 -6.31 -0.88 -30.16
N LEU A 324 -6.13 0.30 -30.77
CA LEU A 324 -7.18 1.31 -30.94
C LEU A 324 -8.23 0.92 -31.98
N ALA A 325 -7.86 0.15 -33.01
CA ALA A 325 -8.78 -0.23 -34.09
C ALA A 325 -10.09 -0.91 -33.61
N PRO A 326 -10.06 -1.95 -32.74
CA PRO A 326 -11.28 -2.57 -32.23
C PRO A 326 -12.08 -1.68 -31.25
N LEU A 327 -11.43 -0.71 -30.59
CA LEU A 327 -12.10 0.20 -29.65
C LEU A 327 -12.96 1.24 -30.36
N GLY A 328 -12.57 1.67 -31.57
CA GLY A 328 -13.31 2.64 -32.38
C GLY A 328 -14.73 2.22 -32.77
N HIS A 329 -15.08 0.95 -32.61
CA HIS A 329 -16.46 0.49 -32.79
C HIS A 329 -17.38 0.79 -31.59
N ARG A 330 -16.82 1.12 -30.43
CA ARG A 330 -17.55 1.24 -29.16
C ARG A 330 -17.40 2.61 -28.50
N GLN A 331 -16.32 3.33 -28.80
CA GLN A 331 -15.97 4.61 -28.20
C GLN A 331 -15.40 5.52 -29.29
N ASP A 332 -15.57 6.84 -29.12
CA ASP A 332 -14.87 7.81 -29.96
C ASP A 332 -13.40 7.85 -29.52
N VAL A 333 -12.54 7.22 -30.31
CA VAL A 333 -11.07 7.19 -30.11
C VAL A 333 -10.34 7.72 -31.35
N HIS A 334 -11.06 8.47 -32.18
CA HIS A 334 -10.56 8.94 -33.47
C HIS A 334 -9.43 9.96 -33.32
N LEU A 335 -9.42 10.70 -32.22
CA LEU A 335 -8.35 11.63 -31.90
C LEU A 335 -7.06 10.90 -31.56
N GLU A 336 -7.11 9.86 -30.73
CA GLU A 336 -5.95 9.00 -30.45
C GLU A 336 -5.45 8.27 -31.70
N GLN A 337 -6.37 7.82 -32.57
CA GLN A 337 -6.02 7.24 -33.88
C GLN A 337 -5.30 8.25 -34.76
N ALA A 338 -5.77 9.50 -34.81
CA ALA A 338 -5.14 10.56 -35.58
C ALA A 338 -3.73 10.89 -35.05
N ILE A 339 -3.56 10.92 -33.73
CA ILE A 339 -2.25 11.17 -33.10
C ILE A 339 -1.29 10.01 -33.33
N CYS A 340 -1.73 8.75 -33.20
CA CYS A 340 -0.89 7.60 -33.52
C CYS A 340 -0.43 7.62 -34.98
N ALA A 341 -1.36 7.88 -35.91
CA ALA A 341 -1.05 8.01 -37.33
C ALA A 341 -0.07 9.17 -37.59
N LEU A 342 -0.26 10.32 -36.94
CA LEU A 342 0.69 11.45 -37.00
C LEU A 342 2.10 11.00 -36.57
N LEU A 343 2.22 10.39 -35.38
CA LEU A 343 3.50 9.94 -34.81
C LEU A 343 4.18 8.84 -35.63
N LEU A 344 3.44 8.18 -36.51
CA LEU A 344 3.93 7.20 -37.48
C LEU A 344 4.11 7.79 -38.90
N GLY A 345 4.05 9.11 -39.05
CA GLY A 345 4.24 9.80 -40.35
C GLY A 345 3.11 9.60 -41.35
N GLN A 346 1.98 9.00 -40.95
CA GLN A 346 0.84 8.65 -41.81
C GLN A 346 -0.17 9.82 -41.90
N THR A 347 0.21 10.92 -42.55
CA THR A 347 -0.57 12.18 -42.57
C THR A 347 -1.99 12.03 -43.15
N GLU A 348 -2.17 11.21 -44.19
CA GLU A 348 -3.49 10.95 -44.78
C GLU A 348 -4.39 10.11 -43.85
N ALA A 349 -3.83 9.12 -43.15
CA ALA A 349 -4.56 8.34 -42.16
C ALA A 349 -4.96 9.21 -40.96
N ALA A 350 -4.06 10.10 -40.52
CA ALA A 350 -4.34 11.05 -39.46
C ALA A 350 -5.49 11.99 -39.81
N SER A 351 -5.50 12.52 -41.04
CA SER A 351 -6.56 13.41 -41.53
C SER A 351 -7.91 12.70 -41.60
N ARG A 352 -7.95 11.47 -42.13
CA ARG A 352 -9.18 10.65 -42.19
C ARG A 352 -9.73 10.34 -40.79
N ALA A 353 -8.86 10.05 -39.83
CA ALA A 353 -9.29 9.81 -38.45
C ALA A 353 -9.92 11.07 -37.83
N LEU A 354 -9.33 12.26 -38.04
CA LEU A 354 -9.89 13.52 -37.56
C LEU A 354 -11.29 13.83 -38.12
N GLU A 355 -11.55 13.48 -39.38
CA GLU A 355 -12.87 13.67 -40.00
C GLU A 355 -13.98 12.85 -39.34
N LEU A 356 -13.62 11.75 -38.67
CA LEU A 356 -14.55 10.85 -38.00
C LEU A 356 -14.78 11.22 -36.52
N SER A 357 -13.89 12.02 -35.93
CA SER A 357 -13.99 12.46 -34.52
C SER A 357 -15.21 13.35 -34.30
N GLN A 358 -15.86 13.19 -33.15
CA GLN A 358 -17.01 13.99 -32.72
C GLN A 358 -16.63 15.00 -31.63
N GLU A 359 -15.34 15.10 -31.29
CA GLU A 359 -14.84 15.95 -30.21
C GLU A 359 -14.72 17.43 -30.62
N TYR A 360 -15.64 18.26 -30.14
CA TYR A 360 -15.75 19.65 -30.59
C TYR A 360 -14.53 20.52 -30.23
N GLU A 361 -14.09 20.49 -28.97
CA GLU A 361 -13.01 21.38 -28.49
C GLU A 361 -11.65 21.10 -29.16
N PRO A 362 -11.16 19.84 -29.23
CA PRO A 362 -9.94 19.50 -29.97
C PRO A 362 -10.03 19.89 -31.44
N LEU A 363 -11.15 19.61 -32.11
CA LEU A 363 -11.32 19.93 -33.53
C LEU A 363 -11.35 21.44 -33.79
N ALA A 364 -11.98 22.22 -32.91
CA ALA A 364 -11.97 23.68 -33.01
C ALA A 364 -10.54 24.23 -32.89
N PHE A 365 -9.79 23.74 -31.90
CA PHE A 365 -8.38 24.10 -31.70
C PHE A 365 -7.52 23.75 -32.93
N ILE A 366 -7.63 22.53 -33.44
CA ILE A 366 -6.88 22.07 -34.61
C ILE A 366 -7.18 22.94 -35.84
N ARG A 367 -8.45 23.30 -36.07
CA ARG A 367 -8.87 24.14 -37.20
C ARG A 367 -8.36 25.57 -37.07
N GLU A 368 -8.44 26.15 -35.87
CA GLU A 368 -7.93 27.50 -35.59
C GLU A 368 -6.43 27.59 -35.87
N HIS A 369 -5.66 26.60 -35.43
CA HIS A 369 -4.21 26.54 -35.60
C HIS A 369 -3.75 26.01 -36.97
N SER A 370 -4.68 25.70 -37.87
CA SER A 370 -4.41 25.32 -39.27
C SER A 370 -4.89 26.37 -40.28
N GLN A 371 -5.32 27.56 -39.83
CA GLN A 371 -5.79 28.61 -40.72
C GLN A 371 -4.71 29.00 -41.74
N GLY A 372 -5.09 29.03 -43.02
CA GLY A 372 -4.17 29.36 -44.12
C GLY A 372 -3.29 28.20 -44.61
N SER A 373 -3.44 27.00 -44.03
CA SER A 373 -2.80 25.77 -44.50
C SER A 373 -3.75 24.94 -45.38
N PRO A 374 -3.22 24.11 -46.31
CA PRO A 374 -4.05 23.28 -47.18
C PRO A 374 -4.73 22.10 -46.45
N ASP A 375 -4.20 21.71 -45.29
CA ASP A 375 -4.69 20.62 -44.46
C ASP A 375 -4.71 21.00 -42.97
N LEU A 376 -5.19 20.09 -42.12
CA LEU A 376 -5.26 20.25 -40.67
C LEU A 376 -3.99 19.82 -39.95
N LEU A 377 -2.93 19.48 -40.69
CA LEU A 377 -1.72 18.88 -40.12
C LEU A 377 -0.98 19.83 -39.16
N PRO A 378 -0.81 21.14 -39.44
CA PRO A 378 -0.13 22.04 -38.50
C PRO A 378 -0.83 22.14 -37.15
N GLY A 379 -2.15 22.24 -37.15
CA GLY A 379 -2.95 22.26 -35.92
C GLY A 379 -2.93 20.91 -35.20
N LEU A 380 -2.94 19.79 -35.94
CA LEU A 380 -2.83 18.45 -35.36
C LEU A 380 -1.47 18.23 -34.70
N CYS A 381 -0.37 18.71 -35.31
CA CYS A 381 0.96 18.65 -34.71
C CYS A 381 0.99 19.41 -33.36
N LEU A 382 0.51 20.65 -33.35
CA LEU A 382 0.46 21.47 -32.14
C LEU A 382 -0.45 20.85 -31.07
N TYR A 383 -1.59 20.29 -31.49
CA TYR A 383 -2.50 19.59 -30.59
C TYR A 383 -1.84 18.34 -30.00
N GLY A 384 -1.18 17.52 -30.82
CA GLY A 384 -0.49 16.30 -30.39
C GLY A 384 0.61 16.57 -29.36
N GLU A 385 1.41 17.63 -29.55
CA GLU A 385 2.40 18.05 -28.54
C GLU A 385 1.72 18.45 -27.22
N ARG A 386 0.65 19.24 -27.27
CA ARG A 386 -0.09 19.68 -26.08
C ARG A 386 -0.78 18.51 -25.37
N TRP A 387 -1.37 17.59 -26.12
CA TRP A 387 -2.01 16.41 -25.59
C TRP A 387 -1.00 15.50 -24.90
N LEU A 388 0.15 15.23 -25.54
CA LEU A 388 1.26 14.50 -24.90
C LEU A 388 1.73 15.20 -23.62
N GLN A 389 1.92 16.52 -23.66
CA GLN A 389 2.44 17.30 -22.54
C GLN A 389 1.48 17.38 -21.35
N ASN A 390 0.19 17.57 -21.61
CA ASN A 390 -0.79 17.95 -20.59
C ASN A 390 -1.69 16.78 -20.16
N GLU A 391 -1.91 15.79 -21.02
CA GLU A 391 -2.85 14.69 -20.78
C GLU A 391 -2.15 13.33 -20.66
N VAL A 392 -1.00 13.13 -21.33
CA VAL A 392 -0.29 11.85 -21.29
C VAL A 392 0.83 11.86 -20.25
N PHE A 393 1.84 12.72 -20.43
CA PHE A 393 3.07 12.74 -19.61
C PHE A 393 2.85 12.92 -18.11
N PRO A 394 1.89 13.74 -17.62
CA PRO A 394 1.72 13.95 -16.19
C PRO A 394 1.42 12.67 -15.40
N HIS A 395 0.90 11.65 -16.07
CA HIS A 395 0.57 10.35 -15.49
C HIS A 395 1.74 9.38 -15.37
N PHE A 396 2.94 9.73 -15.84
CA PHE A 396 4.12 8.87 -15.75
C PHE A 396 5.20 9.59 -14.95
N ARG A 397 5.75 8.90 -13.94
CA ARG A 397 6.72 9.49 -13.02
C ARG A 397 7.98 10.02 -13.74
N ASP A 398 8.49 9.27 -14.71
CA ASP A 398 9.71 9.56 -15.48
C ASP A 398 9.51 10.54 -16.64
N LEU A 399 8.25 10.88 -16.97
CA LEU A 399 7.93 11.79 -18.07
C LEU A 399 7.35 13.14 -17.61
N ARG A 400 6.97 13.27 -16.33
CA ARG A 400 6.29 14.46 -15.79
C ARG A 400 7.00 15.78 -16.12
N ASP A 401 8.33 15.80 -16.02
CA ASP A 401 9.14 17.00 -16.23
C ASP A 401 9.77 17.07 -17.63
N ARG A 402 9.43 16.13 -18.52
CA ARG A 402 9.90 16.12 -19.91
C ARG A 402 9.03 17.02 -20.79
N GLN A 403 9.67 17.60 -21.80
CA GLN A 403 8.98 18.34 -22.85
C GLN A 403 8.65 17.41 -24.02
N ALA A 404 7.41 17.48 -24.50
CA ALA A 404 6.98 16.76 -25.69
C ALA A 404 7.17 17.64 -26.95
N THR A 405 8.14 17.29 -27.79
CA THR A 405 8.46 18.00 -29.04
C THR A 405 8.46 17.04 -30.22
N LEU A 406 7.54 17.22 -31.17
CA LEU A 406 7.50 16.43 -32.41
C LEU A 406 8.77 16.64 -33.22
N ARG A 407 9.33 17.85 -33.18
CA ARG A 407 10.59 18.18 -33.85
C ARG A 407 11.72 17.25 -33.42
N ASP A 408 11.91 17.03 -32.12
CA ASP A 408 13.01 16.21 -31.63
C ASP A 408 12.71 14.72 -31.87
N TYR A 409 11.45 14.31 -31.72
CA TYR A 409 11.01 12.94 -32.02
C TYR A 409 11.26 12.55 -33.50
N PHE A 410 10.87 13.38 -34.47
CA PHE A 410 11.12 13.08 -35.90
C PHE A 410 12.56 13.32 -36.34
N ALA A 411 13.37 14.01 -35.54
CA ALA A 411 14.80 14.18 -35.79
C ALA A 411 15.64 12.96 -35.34
N ASP A 412 15.06 12.02 -34.59
CA ASP A 412 15.74 10.83 -34.10
C ASP A 412 15.96 9.78 -35.22
N ASP A 413 17.18 9.26 -35.30
CA ASP A 413 17.59 8.29 -36.32
C ASP A 413 16.78 6.98 -36.27
N GLN A 414 16.38 6.52 -35.08
CA GLN A 414 15.59 5.29 -34.93
C GLN A 414 14.17 5.49 -35.45
N VAL A 415 13.60 6.66 -35.21
CA VAL A 415 12.28 7.03 -35.73
C VAL A 415 12.35 7.10 -37.25
N GLN A 416 13.29 7.86 -37.82
CA GLN A 416 13.45 7.98 -39.28
C GLN A 416 13.62 6.61 -39.95
N SER A 417 14.53 5.78 -39.43
CA SER A 417 14.78 4.45 -39.98
C SER A 417 13.55 3.55 -39.93
N TYR A 418 12.68 3.67 -38.92
CA TYR A 418 11.47 2.86 -38.84
C TYR A 418 10.39 3.36 -39.81
N LEU A 419 10.22 4.68 -39.91
CA LEU A 419 9.23 5.29 -40.80
C LEU A 419 9.52 5.02 -42.28
N GLU A 420 10.80 5.00 -42.66
CA GLU A 420 11.24 4.63 -44.02
C GLU A 420 10.92 3.16 -44.40
N GLN A 421 10.75 2.29 -43.41
CA GLN A 421 10.43 0.87 -43.60
C GLN A 421 8.92 0.58 -43.58
N LEU A 422 8.09 1.52 -43.15
CA LEU A 422 6.65 1.34 -43.16
C LEU A 422 6.14 1.28 -44.60
N PRO A 423 5.19 0.37 -44.91
CA PRO A 423 4.54 0.36 -46.21
C PRO A 423 3.95 1.75 -46.48
N SER A 424 4.25 2.33 -47.63
CA SER A 424 3.58 3.56 -48.05
C SER A 424 2.07 3.27 -48.15
N SER A 425 1.22 4.20 -47.74
CA SER A 425 -0.25 4.05 -47.74
C SER A 425 -0.84 3.59 -49.09
N SER A 426 -0.08 3.77 -50.18
CA SER A 426 -0.36 3.24 -51.52
C SER A 426 -0.31 1.71 -51.60
N GLU A 427 0.61 1.04 -50.90
CA GLU A 427 0.77 -0.42 -50.93
C GLU A 427 -0.30 -1.15 -50.09
N GLU A 428 -0.78 -0.56 -48.99
CA GLU A 428 -1.89 -1.13 -48.21
C GLU A 428 -3.23 -1.13 -48.98
N GLN A 429 -3.46 -0.11 -49.82
CA GLN A 429 -4.62 -0.06 -50.72
C GLN A 429 -4.50 -1.11 -51.84
N ASP A 430 -3.30 -1.35 -52.39
CA ASP A 430 -3.08 -2.37 -53.42
C ASP A 430 -3.18 -3.81 -52.87
N LEU A 431 -2.73 -4.05 -51.64
CA LEU A 431 -2.89 -5.33 -50.94
C LEU A 431 -4.35 -5.63 -50.57
N ALA A 432 -5.14 -4.60 -50.24
CA ALA A 432 -6.57 -4.73 -50.00
C ALA A 432 -7.40 -4.83 -51.31
N ALA A 433 -6.88 -4.32 -52.42
CA ALA A 433 -7.53 -4.34 -53.74
C ALA A 433 -7.24 -5.59 -54.58
N MET A 434 -6.36 -6.50 -54.14
CA MET A 434 -6.18 -7.78 -54.81
C MET A 434 -7.47 -8.62 -54.70
N PRO A 435 -8.08 -9.04 -55.84
CA PRO A 435 -9.26 -9.88 -55.79
C PRO A 435 -8.87 -11.22 -55.16
N ARG A 436 -9.53 -11.60 -54.07
CA ARG A 436 -9.44 -12.96 -53.52
C ARG A 436 -9.85 -13.94 -54.61
N GLY A 437 -8.85 -14.49 -55.27
CA GLY A 437 -8.99 -15.47 -56.34
C GLY A 437 -9.81 -16.65 -55.85
N GLN A 438 -10.80 -17.00 -56.67
CA GLN A 438 -11.74 -18.10 -56.51
C GLN A 438 -11.07 -19.37 -55.98
N THR A 439 -11.51 -19.85 -54.81
CA THR A 439 -11.33 -21.25 -54.43
C THR A 439 -12.71 -21.91 -54.48
N GLN A 440 -13.06 -22.44 -55.66
CA GLN A 440 -14.17 -23.39 -55.81
C GLN A 440 -13.59 -24.79 -56.04
N ALA A 441 -13.83 -25.68 -55.07
CA ALA A 441 -14.19 -27.10 -55.20
C ALA A 441 -14.16 -27.69 -53.77
N ALA A 442 -15.26 -27.65 -53.03
CA ALA A 442 -16.31 -28.68 -52.97
C ALA A 442 -15.84 -30.00 -52.32
N GLN A 443 -16.38 -30.34 -51.15
CA GLN A 443 -17.39 -31.41 -51.00
C GLN A 443 -17.76 -31.67 -49.53
N THR A 444 -19.06 -31.51 -49.25
CA THR A 444 -19.95 -32.32 -48.39
C THR A 444 -19.42 -32.85 -47.04
N PHE A 445 -20.07 -32.45 -45.94
CA PHE A 445 -20.79 -33.40 -45.08
C PHE A 445 -21.83 -32.67 -44.23
N SER A 446 -23.10 -33.00 -44.49
CA SER A 446 -24.27 -32.64 -43.70
C SER A 446 -24.35 -33.50 -42.44
N GLY A 447 -24.52 -32.87 -41.28
CA GLY A 447 -24.86 -33.54 -40.03
C GLY A 447 -25.63 -32.59 -39.12
N GLU A 448 -26.96 -32.71 -39.11
CA GLU A 448 -27.83 -32.09 -38.10
C GLU A 448 -27.49 -32.60 -36.69
N PRO A 449 -27.71 -31.81 -35.62
CA PRO A 449 -27.64 -32.30 -34.25
C PRO A 449 -28.98 -32.94 -33.84
N PRO A 450 -28.98 -34.05 -33.09
CA PRO A 450 -30.23 -34.61 -32.59
C PRO A 450 -30.71 -33.83 -31.36
N THR A 451 -31.99 -33.52 -31.39
CA THR A 451 -32.81 -33.20 -30.22
C THR A 451 -33.23 -34.51 -29.53
N THR A 452 -33.16 -34.56 -28.19
CA THR A 452 -34.04 -35.29 -27.24
C THR A 452 -33.46 -35.12 -25.83
N ARG A 453 -34.10 -34.38 -24.92
CA ARG A 453 -35.06 -34.86 -23.90
C ARG A 453 -34.62 -36.15 -23.19
N HIS A 454 -34.11 -36.00 -21.97
CA HIS A 454 -34.74 -36.52 -20.74
C HIS A 454 -34.33 -35.68 -19.54
#